data_AF-M0JK80-F1
#
_entry.id   AF-M0JK80-F1
#
_cell.length_a   1.000
_cell.length_b   1.000
_cell.length_c   1.000
_cell.angle_alpha   90.00
_cell.angle_beta   90.00
_cell.angle_gamma   90.00
#
_symmetry.space_group_name_H-M   'P 1'
#
loop_
_entity.id
_entity.type
_entity.pdbx_description
1 polymer ?
#
loop_
_entity_poly.entity_id
_entity_poly.type
_entity_poly.pdbx_seq_one_letter_code
_entity_poly.pdbx_strand_id
1 'polypeptide(L)'
;MSLSPHTVLVTLRDRYDATEEPVAPDTVAYLCGESPADVIRVLRSLCGTEFVVETDDGYRPTITAREFLRLNVELEDVVAVDVVDG
;
A
#
# COMPACT_ATOMS: atom_id res chain seq x y z
N MET A 1 -10.34 6.67 13.54
CA MET A 1 -10.23 5.34 12.89
C MET A 1 -8.83 5.26 12.33
N SER A 2 -8.10 4.18 12.55
CA SER A 2 -6.77 4.01 11.95
C SER A 2 -6.94 3.74 10.45
N LEU A 3 -6.16 4.44 9.62
CA LEU A 3 -6.09 4.20 8.18
C LEU A 3 -5.82 2.70 7.89
N SER A 4 -6.70 2.06 7.13
CA SER A 4 -6.59 0.65 6.78
C SER A 4 -5.50 0.41 5.73
N PRO A 5 -4.56 -0.53 5.95
CA PRO A 5 -3.62 -0.97 4.92
C PRO A 5 -4.28 -1.48 3.65
N HIS A 6 -5.44 -2.14 3.79
CA HIS A 6 -6.21 -2.62 2.65
C HIS A 6 -6.69 -1.45 1.78
N THR A 7 -7.24 -0.39 2.40
CA THR A 7 -7.68 0.81 1.70
C THR A 7 -6.53 1.48 0.96
N VAL A 8 -5.37 1.63 1.59
CA VAL A 8 -4.17 2.20 0.93
C VAL A 8 -3.73 1.34 -0.24
N LEU A 9 -3.72 0.02 -0.09
CA LEU A 9 -3.29 -0.90 -1.16
C LEU A 9 -4.26 -0.89 -2.35
N VAL A 10 -5.58 -0.87 -2.10
CA VAL A 10 -6.61 -0.77 -3.13
C VAL A 10 -6.49 0.56 -3.87
N THR A 11 -6.42 1.69 -3.14
CA THR A 11 -6.28 3.02 -3.73
C THR A 11 -5.02 3.13 -4.59
N LEU A 12 -3.89 2.62 -4.11
CA LEU A 12 -2.63 2.60 -4.84
C LEU A 12 -2.75 1.79 -6.12
N ARG A 13 -3.32 0.57 -6.04
CA ARG A 13 -3.50 -0.34 -7.17
C ARG A 13 -4.43 0.25 -8.22
N ASP A 14 -5.57 0.79 -7.81
CA ASP A 14 -6.54 1.40 -8.73
C ASP A 14 -5.92 2.59 -9.47
N ARG A 15 -5.15 3.42 -8.76
CA ARG A 15 -4.47 4.58 -9.36
C ARG A 15 -3.37 4.14 -10.32
N TYR A 16 -2.54 3.18 -9.93
CA TYR A 16 -1.47 2.64 -10.78
C TYR A 16 -2.03 1.93 -12.02
N ASP A 17 -3.10 1.14 -11.90
CA ASP A 17 -3.72 0.46 -13.03
C ASP A 17 -4.32 1.44 -14.05
N ALA A 18 -4.72 2.64 -13.61
CA ALA A 18 -5.25 3.69 -14.48
C ALA A 18 -4.18 4.51 -15.22
N THR A 19 -2.95 4.60 -14.69
CA THR A 19 -1.88 5.43 -15.29
C THR A 19 -0.67 4.65 -15.77
N GLU A 20 -0.50 3.43 -15.28
CA GLU A 20 0.71 2.62 -15.45
C GLU A 20 2.00 3.30 -14.92
N GLU A 21 1.84 4.29 -14.04
CA GLU A 21 2.92 5.09 -13.46
C GLU A 21 2.96 4.95 -11.93
N PRO A 22 4.16 4.93 -11.30
CA PRO A 22 4.28 5.00 -9.85
C PRO A 22 3.49 6.16 -9.24
N VAL A 23 2.89 5.92 -8.09
CA VAL A 23 1.96 6.86 -7.45
C VAL A 23 2.65 7.54 -6.28
N ALA A 24 2.69 8.87 -6.30
CA ALA A 24 3.21 9.66 -5.19
C ALA A 24 2.34 9.50 -3.92
N PRO A 25 2.94 9.47 -2.71
CA PRO A 25 2.20 9.37 -1.45
C PRO A 25 1.11 10.44 -1.28
N ASP A 26 1.37 11.66 -1.73
CA ASP A 26 0.40 12.76 -1.65
C ASP A 26 -0.86 12.48 -2.47
N THR A 27 -0.72 11.79 -3.61
CA THR A 27 -1.87 11.37 -4.44
C THR A 27 -2.68 10.31 -3.70
N VAL A 28 -2.02 9.33 -3.09
CA VAL A 28 -2.70 8.29 -2.31
C VAL A 28 -3.40 8.89 -1.08
N ALA A 29 -2.75 9.82 -0.39
CA ALA A 29 -3.32 10.54 0.75
C ALA A 29 -4.55 11.36 0.39
N TYR A 30 -4.48 12.10 -0.73
CA TYR A 30 -5.62 12.82 -1.26
C TYR A 30 -6.81 11.89 -1.55
N LEU A 31 -6.57 10.75 -2.20
CA LEU A 31 -7.61 9.80 -2.55
C LEU A 31 -8.19 9.06 -1.33
N CYS A 32 -7.39 8.82 -0.30
CA CYS A 32 -7.84 8.22 0.95
C CYS A 32 -8.50 9.24 1.91
N GLY A 33 -8.35 10.55 1.67
CA GLY A 33 -8.80 11.59 2.61
C GLY A 33 -7.97 11.65 3.89
N GLU A 34 -6.70 11.26 3.82
CA GLU A 34 -5.79 11.08 4.96
C GLU A 34 -4.57 12.01 4.87
N SER A 35 -3.78 12.07 5.94
CA SER A 35 -2.53 12.81 5.90
C SER A 35 -1.45 12.05 5.11
N PRO A 36 -0.57 12.74 4.36
CA PRO A 36 0.57 12.10 3.69
C PRO A 36 1.47 11.33 4.66
N ALA A 37 1.66 11.83 5.88
CA ALA A 37 2.48 11.17 6.89
C ALA A 37 1.90 9.81 7.31
N ASP A 38 0.59 9.72 7.50
CA ASP A 38 -0.08 8.46 7.85
C ASP A 38 -0.01 7.46 6.71
N VAL A 39 -0.23 7.92 5.47
CA VAL A 39 -0.12 7.08 4.27
C VAL A 39 1.29 6.57 4.05
N ILE A 40 2.32 7.42 4.20
CA ILE A 40 3.73 7.01 4.06
C ILE A 40 4.07 5.89 5.05
N ARG A 41 3.59 5.99 6.30
CA ARG A 41 3.80 4.93 7.29
C ARG A 41 3.19 3.59 6.85
N VAL A 42 1.99 3.63 6.30
CA VAL A 42 1.31 2.43 5.78
C VAL A 42 2.00 1.89 4.53
N LEU A 43 2.38 2.74 3.57
CA LEU A 43 3.10 2.34 2.36
C LEU A 43 4.43 1.65 2.69
N ARG A 44 5.19 2.18 3.65
CA ARG A 44 6.43 1.55 4.13
C ARG A 44 6.18 0.19 4.77
N SER A 45 5.10 0.04 5.55
CA SER A 45 4.69 -1.26 6.09
C SER A 45 4.37 -2.25 4.97
N LEU A 46 3.67 -1.81 3.92
CA LEU A 46 3.32 -2.63 2.77
C LEU A 46 4.56 -3.02 1.94
N CYS A 47 5.57 -2.15 1.86
CA CYS A 47 6.88 -2.49 1.29
C CYS A 47 7.56 -3.62 2.08
N GLY A 48 7.52 -3.56 3.42
CA GLY A 48 8.05 -4.62 4.28
C GLY A 48 7.39 -5.98 4.09
N THR A 49 6.15 -6.00 3.58
CA THR A 49 5.38 -7.22 3.27
C THR A 49 5.36 -7.58 1.78
N GLU A 50 6.19 -6.94 0.95
CA GLU A 50 6.30 -7.18 -0.51
C GLU A 50 5.01 -6.93 -1.33
N PHE A 51 4.01 -6.26 -0.75
CA PHE A 51 2.81 -5.85 -1.48
C PHE A 51 3.02 -4.60 -2.34
N VAL A 52 3.97 -3.77 -1.94
CA VAL A 52 4.29 -2.51 -2.60
C VAL A 52 5.79 -2.41 -2.83
N VAL A 53 6.19 -1.79 -3.93
CA VAL A 53 7.57 -1.42 -4.21
C VAL A 53 7.66 0.10 -4.25
N GLU A 54 8.58 0.65 -3.46
CA GLU A 54 9.01 2.04 -3.58
C GLU A 54 9.97 2.18 -4.78
N THR A 55 9.79 3.26 -5.53
CA THR A 55 10.57 3.65 -6.70
C THR A 55 10.96 5.11 -6.55
N ASP A 56 11.86 5.60 -7.42
CA ASP A 56 12.28 7.02 -7.39
C ASP A 56 11.11 7.99 -7.61
N ASP A 57 10.06 7.56 -8.31
CA ASP A 57 8.89 8.38 -8.70
C ASP A 57 7.64 8.11 -7.84
N GLY A 58 7.74 7.25 -6.82
CA GLY A 58 6.61 6.91 -5.94
C GLY A 58 6.46 5.41 -5.73
N TYR A 59 5.23 4.95 -5.53
CA TYR A 59 4.94 3.57 -5.12
C TYR A 59 4.18 2.84 -6.23
N ARG A 60 4.44 1.53 -6.39
CA ARG A 60 3.65 0.66 -7.27
C ARG A 60 3.25 -0.62 -6.56
N PRO A 61 2.07 -1.19 -6.85
CA PRO A 61 1.70 -2.51 -6.35
C PRO A 61 2.58 -3.59 -7.01
N THR A 62 2.87 -4.66 -6.28
CA THR A 62 3.48 -5.87 -6.85
C THR A 62 2.44 -6.78 -7.52
N ILE A 63 2.91 -7.78 -8.26
CA ILE A 63 2.05 -8.86 -8.75
C ILE A 63 1.36 -9.56 -7.56
N THR A 64 2.09 -9.80 -6.46
CA THR A 64 1.57 -10.40 -5.23
C THR A 64 0.37 -9.63 -4.68
N ALA A 65 0.46 -8.29 -4.61
CA ALA A 65 -0.67 -7.46 -4.19
C ALA A 65 -1.88 -7.58 -5.11
N ARG A 66 -1.66 -7.59 -6.43
CA ARG A 66 -2.74 -7.73 -7.40
C ARG A 66 -3.45 -9.08 -7.27
N GLU A 67 -2.70 -10.17 -7.11
CA GLU A 67 -3.29 -11.49 -6.89
C GLU A 67 -4.02 -11.56 -5.54
N PHE A 68 -3.45 -11.01 -4.48
CA PHE A 68 -4.09 -10.95 -3.16
C PHE A 68 -5.44 -10.22 -3.21
N LEU A 69 -5.50 -9.04 -3.83
CA LEU A 69 -6.75 -8.28 -3.96
C LEU A 69 -7.81 -8.98 -4.81
N ARG A 70 -7.40 -9.81 -5.80
CA ARG A 70 -8.34 -10.62 -6.60
C ARG A 70 -9.00 -11.73 -5.79
N LEU A 71 -8.36 -12.22 -4.75
CA LEU A 71 -8.92 -13.23 -3.84
C LEU A 71 -10.01 -12.64 -2.92
N ASN A 72 -10.22 -11.31 -2.95
CA ASN A 72 -11.20 -10.58 -2.14
C ASN A 72 -11.04 -10.86 -0.64
N VAL A 73 -9.78 -10.98 -0.20
CA VAL A 73 -9.37 -11.12 1.19
C VAL A 73 -9.01 -9.74 1.73
N GLU A 74 -9.58 -9.37 2.86
CA GLU A 74 -9.29 -8.11 3.53
C GLU A 74 -7.94 -8.17 4.26
N LEU A 75 -7.19 -7.07 4.21
CA LEU A 75 -5.92 -6.90 4.91
C LEU A 75 -6.19 -6.43 6.35
N GLU A 76 -7.12 -7.09 7.04
CA GLU A 76 -7.52 -6.74 8.41
C GLU A 76 -6.83 -7.59 9.49
N ASP A 77 -5.95 -8.53 9.09
CA ASP A 77 -5.30 -9.43 10.06
C ASP A 77 -3.85 -9.86 9.70
N VAL A 78 -3.13 -9.07 8.89
CA VAL A 78 -1.68 -9.29 8.71
C VAL A 78 -0.95 -8.60 9.85
N VAL A 79 -0.87 -9.31 10.97
CA VAL A 79 0.00 -8.99 12.10
C VAL A 79 1.38 -8.66 11.55
N ALA A 80 1.90 -7.49 11.90
CA ALA A 80 3.28 -7.13 11.66
C ALA A 80 4.16 -8.30 12.16
N VAL A 81 4.79 -9.03 11.24
CA VAL A 81 5.79 -10.02 11.63
C VAL A 81 6.97 -9.20 12.11
N ASP A 82 7.04 -8.97 13.41
CA ASP A 82 8.21 -8.40 14.07
C ASP A 82 9.35 -9.38 13.77
N VAL A 83 10.24 -9.00 12.86
CA VAL A 83 11.47 -9.75 12.62
C VAL A 83 12.30 -9.55 13.88
N VAL A 84 12.23 -10.51 14.80
CA VAL A 84 13.15 -10.59 15.91
C VAL A 84 14.53 -10.90 15.33
N ASP A 85 15.36 -9.86 15.20
CA ASP A 85 16.80 -10.03 14.98
C ASP A 85 17.35 -10.89 16.12
N GLY A 86 17.86 -12.07 15.75
CA GLY A 86 18.55 -13.01 16.65
C GLY A 86 20.06 -12.77 16.69
#